data_AF-A0A538H2Z6-F1
#
_entry.id   AF-A0A538H2Z6-F1
#
_cell.length_a   1.000
_cell.length_b   1.000
_cell.length_c   1.000
_cell.angle_alpha   90.00
_cell.angle_beta   90.00
_cell.angle_gamma   90.00
#
_symmetry.space_group_name_H-M   'P 1'
#
loop_
_entity.id
_entity.type
_entity.pdbx_description
1 polymer ?
#
loop_
_entity_poly.entity_id
_entity_poly.type
_entity_poly.pdbx_seq_one_letter_code
_entity_poly.pdbx_strand_id
1 'polypeptide(L)' 'ANALPHWLNHYNTHRPHSSLGGAPPISRIHNVCGQDI' A
#
# COMPACT_ATOMS: atom_id res chain seq x y z
N ALA A 1 -5.36 -9.69 -20.76
CA ALA A 1 -5.31 -8.35 -20.14
C ALA A 1 -5.43 -8.40 -18.59
N ASN A 2 -4.81 -9.37 -17.92
CA ASN A 2 -4.96 -9.59 -16.46
C ASN A 2 -3.71 -9.21 -15.64
N ALA A 3 -2.66 -8.71 -16.29
CA ALA A 3 -1.42 -8.32 -15.62
C ALA A 3 -1.59 -7.07 -14.74
N LEU A 4 -2.46 -6.13 -15.16
CA LEU A 4 -2.67 -4.87 -14.46
C LEU A 4 -3.25 -5.04 -13.04
N PRO A 5 -4.37 -5.77 -12.82
CA PRO A 5 -4.90 -5.95 -11.47
C PRO A 5 -3.92 -6.69 -10.55
N HIS A 6 -3.18 -7.66 -11.09
CA HIS A 6 -2.16 -8.38 -10.33
C HIS A 6 -0.99 -7.47 -9.92
N TRP A 7 -0.48 -6.68 -10.87
CA TRP A 7 0.58 -5.73 -10.63
C TRP A 7 0.18 -4.66 -9.61
N LEU A 8 -1.05 -4.15 -9.71
CA LEU A 8 -1.56 -3.14 -8.79
C LEU A 8 -1.65 -3.67 -7.35
N ASN A 9 -2.16 -4.89 -7.16
CA ASN A 9 -2.19 -5.54 -5.86
C ASN A 9 -0.78 -5.68 -5.27
N HIS A 10 0.15 -6.24 -6.06
CA HIS A 10 1.54 -6.40 -5.63
C HIS A 10 2.22 -5.08 -5.27
N TYR A 11 2.02 -4.03 -6.07
CA TYR A 11 2.58 -2.71 -5.80
C TYR A 11 2.07 -2.12 -4.48
N ASN A 12 0.76 -2.20 -4.23
CA ASN A 12 0.15 -1.60 -3.05
C ASN A 12 0.45 -2.37 -1.75
N THR A 13 0.54 -3.70 -1.81
CA THR A 13 0.61 -4.53 -0.60
C THR A 13 2.00 -5.11 -0.30
N HIS A 14 2.89 -5.24 -1.29
CA HIS A 14 4.17 -5.93 -1.12
C HIS A 14 5.40 -5.10 -1.49
N ARG A 15 5.27 -4.07 -2.34
CA ARG A 15 6.45 -3.34 -2.83
C ARG A 15 7.06 -2.49 -1.71
N PRO A 16 8.31 -2.74 -1.27
CA PRO A 16 8.95 -1.90 -0.26
C PRO A 16 9.26 -0.51 -0.83
N HIS A 17 9.03 0.53 -0.01
CA HIS A 17 9.32 1.92 -0.37
C HIS A 17 10.32 2.53 0.63
N SER A 18 11.43 3.08 0.12
CA SER A 18 12.49 3.66 0.95
C SER A 18 12.02 4.85 1.79
N SER A 19 11.09 5.64 1.25
CA SER A 19 10.46 6.75 1.98
C SER A 19 9.56 6.30 3.14
N LEU A 20 9.24 5.00 3.20
CA LEU A 20 8.42 4.38 4.25
C LEU A 20 9.25 3.46 5.15
N GLY A 21 10.58 3.59 5.15
CA GLY A 21 11.46 2.69 5.90
C GLY A 21 11.41 1.24 5.41
N GLY A 22 11.03 1.02 4.15
CA GLY A 22 10.87 -0.31 3.56
C GLY A 22 9.45 -0.88 3.63
N ALA A 23 8.50 -0.16 4.23
CA ALA A 23 7.10 -0.59 4.26
C ALA A 23 6.40 -0.41 2.88
N PRO A 24 5.34 -1.19 2.60
CA PRO A 24 4.55 -1.03 1.38
C PRO A 24 3.65 0.23 1.40
N PRO A 25 3.18 0.73 0.24
CA PRO A 25 2.36 1.94 0.15
C PRO A 25 1.13 1.95 1.05
N ILE A 26 0.47 0.79 1.20
CA ILE A 26 -0.73 0.64 2.02
C ILE A 26 -0.46 0.93 3.50
N SER A 27 0.78 0.77 3.97
CA SER A 27 1.16 1.03 5.37
C SER A 27 1.07 2.50 5.76
N ARG A 28 0.93 3.44 4.80
CA ARG A 28 0.67 4.86 5.09
C ARG A 28 -0.80 5.19 5.32
N ILE A 29 -1.71 4.28 4.99
CA ILE A 29 -3.14 4.54 5.06
C ILE A 29 -3.54 4.47 6.53
N HIS A 30 -3.34 5.57 7.24
CA HIS A 30 -3.88 5.76 8.57
C HIS A 30 -5.27 6.36 8.40
N ASN A 31 -6.27 5.62 8.85
CA ASN A 31 -7.48 6.21 9.38
C ASN A 31 -8.30 7.09 8.42
N VAL A 32 -8.52 6.64 7.18
CA VAL A 32 -9.30 7.35 6.15
C VAL A 32 -10.74 7.69 6.62
N CYS A 33 -11.25 7.02 7.65
CA CYS A 33 -12.56 7.26 8.24
C CYS A 33 -12.54 7.79 9.69
N GLY A 34 -11.41 8.22 10.26
CA GLY A 34 -11.40 8.80 11.61
C GLY A 34 -11.77 7.81 12.73
N GLN A 35 -11.17 6.63 12.77
CA GLN A 35 -11.26 5.61 13.82
C GLN A 35 -10.11 5.68 14.86
N ASP A 36 -9.53 6.86 15.07
CA ASP A 36 -8.58 7.08 16.16
C ASP A 36 -9.37 7.88 17.21
N ILE A 37 -9.70 7.21 18.31
CA ILE A 37 -10.39 7.73 19.50
C ILE A 37 -9.38 8.39 20.42
#